data_AF-A0A6N9T433-F1
#
_entry.id   AF-A0A6N9T433-F1
#
_cell.length_a   1.000
_cell.length_b   1.000
_cell.length_c   1.000
_cell.angle_alpha   90.00
_cell.angle_beta   90.00
_cell.angle_gamma   90.00
#
_symmetry.space_group_name_H-M   'P 1'
#
loop_
_entity.id
_entity.type
_entity.pdbx_description
1 polymer ?
#
loop_
_entity_poly.entity_id
_entity_poly.type
_entity_poly.pdbx_seq_one_letter_code
_entity_poly.pdbx_strand_id
1 'polypeptide(L)'
;MKVSIAEAEGQLDDLVRRAETGEEVILTHDGRARIRLLPIDEPSKAMSRRALLEEIQRSARRNATPGPSAARSQDFLYDDDGLPG
;
A
#
# COMPACT_ATOMS: atom_id res chain seq x y z
N MET A 1 2.52 -15.23 -16.94
CA MET A 1 2.07 -16.05 -18.07
C MET A 1 0.86 -15.46 -18.79
N LYS A 2 0.59 -15.89 -20.03
CA LYS A 2 -0.63 -15.54 -20.80
C LYS A 2 -1.37 -16.82 -21.16
N VAL A 3 -2.65 -16.90 -20.84
CA VAL A 3 -3.49 -18.10 -21.06
C VAL A 3 -4.75 -17.68 -21.79
N SER A 4 -5.25 -18.48 -22.72
CA SER A 4 -6.54 -18.17 -23.37
C SER A 4 -7.70 -18.45 -22.39
N ILE A 5 -8.80 -17.70 -22.47
CA ILE A 5 -9.96 -17.94 -21.60
C ILE A 5 -10.48 -19.39 -21.75
N ALA A 6 -10.47 -19.93 -22.97
CA ALA A 6 -10.87 -21.31 -23.23
C ALA A 6 -9.91 -22.34 -22.61
N GLU A 7 -8.62 -22.04 -22.51
CA GLU A 7 -7.64 -22.90 -21.83
C GLU A 7 -7.68 -22.74 -20.31
N ALA A 8 -8.08 -21.56 -19.83
CA ALA A 8 -8.27 -21.31 -18.41
C ALA A 8 -9.52 -22.04 -17.85
N GLU A 9 -10.50 -22.37 -18.69
CA GLU A 9 -11.62 -23.23 -18.30
C GLU A 9 -11.12 -24.59 -17.82
N GLY A 10 -11.48 -24.97 -16.60
CA GLY A 10 -11.04 -26.21 -15.95
C GLY A 10 -9.68 -26.13 -15.24
N GLN A 11 -8.93 -25.03 -15.39
CA GLN A 11 -7.67 -24.79 -14.66
C GLN A 11 -7.65 -23.50 -13.85
N LEU A 12 -8.78 -22.77 -13.79
CA LEU A 12 -8.88 -21.47 -13.14
C LEU A 12 -8.38 -21.50 -11.68
N ASP A 13 -8.66 -22.57 -10.93
CA ASP A 13 -8.21 -22.72 -9.55
C ASP A 13 -6.67 -22.72 -9.43
N ASP A 14 -5.96 -23.43 -10.32
CA ASP A 14 -4.50 -23.42 -10.30
C ASP A 14 -3.93 -22.06 -10.71
N LEU A 15 -4.56 -21.42 -11.70
CA LEU A 15 -4.18 -20.06 -12.15
C LEU A 15 -4.39 -19.02 -11.05
N VAL A 16 -5.46 -19.13 -10.26
CA VAL A 16 -5.71 -18.26 -9.10
C VAL A 16 -4.63 -18.47 -8.05
N ARG A 17 -4.32 -19.72 -7.66
CA ARG A 17 -3.24 -19.98 -6.69
C ARG A 17 -1.90 -19.42 -7.14
N ARG A 18 -1.57 -19.55 -8.43
CA ARG A 18 -0.35 -18.97 -8.99
C ARG A 18 -0.35 -17.45 -8.86
N ALA A 19 -1.46 -16.79 -9.17
CA ALA A 19 -1.62 -15.35 -8.99
C ALA A 19 -1.47 -14.92 -7.52
N GLU A 20 -2.01 -15.70 -6.58
CA GLU A 20 -1.86 -15.47 -5.14
C GLU A 20 -0.41 -15.63 -4.66
N THR A 21 0.36 -16.53 -5.26
CA THR A 21 1.81 -16.67 -4.98
C THR A 21 2.67 -15.56 -5.62
N GLY A 22 2.04 -14.61 -6.32
CA GLY A 22 2.71 -13.46 -6.94
C GLY A 22 3.09 -13.67 -8.40
N GLU A 23 2.68 -14.77 -9.04
CA GLU A 23 2.88 -14.94 -10.48
C GLU A 23 1.91 -14.03 -11.26
N GLU A 24 2.40 -13.28 -12.23
CA GLU A 24 1.51 -12.51 -13.10
C GLU A 24 0.75 -13.44 -14.04
N VAL A 25 -0.58 -13.54 -13.91
CA VAL A 25 -1.42 -14.33 -14.82
C VAL A 25 -2.35 -13.41 -15.62
N ILE A 26 -2.25 -13.48 -16.96
CA ILE A 26 -3.06 -12.67 -17.88
C ILE A 26 -3.94 -13.60 -18.72
N LEU A 27 -5.25 -13.37 -18.67
CA LEU A 27 -6.22 -14.06 -19.53
C LEU A 27 -6.37 -13.33 -20.86
N THR A 28 -6.41 -14.10 -21.93
CA THR A 28 -6.47 -13.62 -23.30
C THR A 28 -7.73 -14.15 -24.01
N HIS A 29 -8.29 -13.35 -24.89
CA HIS A 29 -9.35 -13.76 -25.81
C HIS A 29 -8.94 -13.36 -27.23
N ASP A 30 -9.05 -14.28 -28.18
CA ASP A 30 -8.55 -14.11 -29.56
C ASP A 30 -7.09 -13.66 -29.62
N GLY A 31 -6.24 -14.21 -28.74
CA GLY A 31 -4.82 -13.88 -28.63
C GLY A 31 -4.51 -12.50 -28.03
N ARG A 32 -5.52 -11.73 -27.61
CA ARG A 32 -5.35 -10.40 -27.01
C ARG A 32 -5.55 -10.46 -25.51
N ALA A 33 -4.68 -9.77 -24.76
CA ALA A 33 -4.83 -9.62 -23.31
C ALA A 33 -6.13 -8.87 -22.98
N ARG A 34 -6.93 -9.43 -22.07
CA ARG A 34 -8.21 -8.85 -21.64
C ARG A 34 -8.29 -8.62 -20.15
N ILE A 35 -7.77 -9.57 -19.36
CA ILE A 35 -7.92 -9.56 -17.91
C ILE A 35 -6.58 -9.95 -17.29
N ARG A 36 -6.24 -9.35 -16.15
CA ARG A 36 -5.14 -9.78 -15.29
C ARG A 36 -5.75 -10.29 -13.99
N LEU A 37 -5.33 -11.48 -13.56
CA LEU A 37 -5.65 -12.00 -12.24
C LEU A 37 -4.73 -11.33 -11.23
N LEU A 38 -5.31 -10.74 -10.20
CA LEU A 38 -4.62 -10.10 -9.11
C LEU A 38 -5.22 -10.63 -7.80
N PRO A 39 -4.39 -11.02 -6.82
CA PRO A 39 -4.91 -11.28 -5.49
C PRO A 39 -5.57 -10.02 -4.96
N ILE A 40 -6.75 -10.20 -4.38
CA ILE A 40 -7.39 -9.14 -3.61
C ILE A 40 -6.90 -9.35 -2.19
N ASP A 41 -5.97 -8.51 -1.76
CA ASP A 41 -5.64 -8.45 -0.35
C ASP A 41 -6.92 -8.05 0.39
N GLU A 42 -7.44 -8.96 1.22
CA GLU A 42 -8.35 -8.52 2.25
C GLU A 42 -7.62 -7.40 3.00
N PRO A 43 -8.28 -6.24 3.25
CA PRO A 43 -7.71 -5.30 4.20
C PRO A 43 -7.39 -6.18 5.40
N SER A 44 -6.12 -6.20 5.81
CA SER A 44 -5.71 -7.06 6.91
C SER A 44 -6.72 -6.84 8.05
N LYS A 45 -6.77 -7.74 9.04
CA LYS A 45 -7.19 -7.33 10.39
C LYS A 45 -6.20 -6.26 10.86
N ALA A 46 -6.24 -5.12 10.20
CA ALA A 46 -5.57 -3.93 10.48
C ALA A 46 -6.23 -3.58 11.78
N MET A 47 -5.45 -3.65 12.85
CA MET A 47 -5.46 -2.49 13.72
C MET A 47 -5.68 -1.30 12.81
N SER A 48 -6.85 -0.63 12.94
CA SER A 48 -7.17 0.50 12.10
C SER A 48 -5.90 1.33 12.00
N ARG A 49 -5.52 1.81 10.83
CA ARG A 49 -4.25 2.55 10.66
C ARG A 49 -4.00 3.53 11.82
N ARG A 50 -5.09 4.10 12.36
CA ARG A 50 -5.19 4.79 13.65
C ARG A 50 -4.62 4.04 14.86
N ALA A 51 -5.11 2.86 15.22
CA ALA A 51 -4.61 2.03 16.31
C ALA A 51 -3.12 1.69 16.19
N LEU A 52 -2.62 1.40 14.98
CA LEU A 52 -1.19 1.20 14.74
C LEU A 52 -0.38 2.48 15.00
N LEU A 53 -0.84 3.61 14.49
CA LEU A 53 -0.20 4.90 14.72
C LEU A 53 -0.21 5.30 16.22
N GLU A 54 -1.28 4.98 16.95
CA GLU A 54 -1.38 5.25 18.38
C GLU A 54 -0.41 4.38 19.21
N GLU A 55 -0.22 3.11 18.83
CA GLU A 55 0.79 2.24 19.44
C GLU A 55 2.20 2.78 19.23
N ILE A 56 2.51 3.17 17.99
CA ILE A 56 3.79 3.77 17.64
C ILE A 56 4.00 5.08 18.42
N GLN A 57 2.98 5.96 18.50
CA GLN A 57 3.07 7.19 19.29
C GLN A 57 3.33 6.91 20.77
N ARG A 58 2.64 5.94 21.38
CA ARG A 58 2.85 5.57 22.79
C ARG A 58 4.27 5.05 23.03
N SER A 59 4.80 4.22 22.13
CA SER A 59 6.17 3.73 22.25
C SER A 59 7.22 4.83 22.09
N ALA A 60 7.00 5.76 21.14
CA ALA A 60 7.90 6.87 20.85
C ALA A 60 7.96 7.93 21.95
N ARG A 61 6.88 8.13 22.73
CA ARG A 61 6.84 9.10 23.85
C ARG A 61 7.97 8.90 24.86
N ARG A 62 8.45 7.66 25.06
CA ARG A 62 9.57 7.36 25.98
C ARG A 62 10.90 7.94 25.51
N ASN A 63 11.03 8.21 24.20
CA ASN A 63 12.24 8.74 23.58
C ASN A 63 12.10 10.23 23.23
N ALA A 64 11.01 10.89 23.66
CA ALA A 64 10.78 12.30 23.37
C ALA A 64 11.80 13.17 24.14
N THR A 65 12.58 13.95 23.40
CA THR A 65 13.48 14.94 23.98
C THR A 65 12.73 16.25 24.22
N PRO A 66 13.04 16.99 25.31
CA PRO A 66 12.55 18.35 25.47
C PRO A 66 13.08 19.23 24.33
N GLY A 67 12.20 19.98 23.68
CA GLY A 67 12.57 20.87 22.57
C GLY A 67 11.48 21.91 22.32
N PRO A 68 11.76 22.90 21.45
CA PRO A 68 10.77 23.89 21.03
C PRO A 68 9.51 23.20 20.49
N SER A 69 8.35 23.81 20.73
CA SER A 69 7.09 23.32 20.19
C SER A 69 7.18 23.13 18.68
N ALA A 70 6.63 22.05 18.15
CA ALA A 70 6.51 21.83 16.72
C ALA A 70 5.75 22.98 16.01
N ALA A 71 4.96 23.78 16.73
CA ALA A 71 4.34 24.99 16.19
C ALA A 71 5.36 26.03 15.68
N ARG A 72 6.62 25.94 16.12
CA ARG A 72 7.74 26.81 15.74
C ARG A 72 8.66 26.15 14.70
N SER A 73 8.27 24.98 14.16
CA SER A 73 9.09 24.24 13.18
C SER A 73 9.17 24.93 11.82
N GLN A 74 8.45 26.05 11.63
CA GLN A 74 8.44 26.82 10.40
C GLN A 74 9.09 28.19 10.57
N ASP A 75 9.58 28.53 11.77
CA ASP A 75 10.19 29.84 12.05
C ASP A 75 11.46 30.09 11.23
N PHE A 76 12.13 29.04 10.76
CA PHE A 76 13.30 29.17 9.89
C PHE A 76 12.93 29.32 8.40
N LEU A 77 11.65 29.14 8.06
CA LEU A 77 11.16 29.22 6.70
C LEU A 77 10.67 30.62 6.34
N TYR A 78 10.39 31.47 7.33
CA TYR A 78 9.82 32.80 7.12
C TYR A 78 10.45 33.81 8.08
N ASP A 79 10.78 35.00 7.57
CA ASP A 79 11.22 36.13 8.38
C ASP A 79 10.07 36.76 9.19
N ASP A 80 10.37 37.79 9.98
CA ASP A 80 9.39 38.49 10.82
C ASP A 80 8.25 39.16 10.01
N ASP A 81 8.45 39.36 8.70
CA ASP A 81 7.45 39.87 7.76
C ASP A 81 6.67 38.75 7.05
N GLY A 82 6.99 37.48 7.34
CA GLY A 82 6.34 36.30 6.78
C GLY A 82 6.80 35.93 5.38
N LEU A 83 7.94 36.48 4.91
CA LEU A 83 8.53 36.17 3.62
C LEU A 83 9.53 35.02 3.73
N PRO A 84 9.60 34.12 2.73
CA PRO A 84 10.58 33.04 2.74
C PRO A 84 12.00 33.58 2.51
N GLY A 85 12.89 33.38 3.49
CA GLY A 85 14.27 33.88 3.45
C GLY A 85 15.13 33.39 4.61
#